data_AF-A0A9D5KSS7-F1
#
_entry.id   AF-A0A9D5KSS7-F1
#
_cell.length_a   1.000
_cell.length_b   1.000
_cell.length_c   1.000
_cell.angle_alpha   90.00
_cell.angle_beta   90.00
_cell.angle_gamma   90.00
#
_symmetry.space_group_name_H-M   'P 1'
#
loop_
_entity.id
_entity.type
_entity.pdbx_description
1 polymer ?
#
loop_
_entity_poly.entity_id
_entity_poly.type
_entity_poly.pdbx_seq_one_letter_code
_entity_poly.pdbx_strand_id
1 'polypeptide(L)' 'MQKNNRQDRLFNAAFKLFLLHQYKGVTLTDIEKETGMTRGAIFYHAKNKEDLYRKVVKRYW' A
#
# COMPACT_ATOMS: atom_id res chain seq x y z
N MET A 1 -12.92 19.26 -6.76
CA MET A 1 -13.23 17.88 -6.30
C MET A 1 -11.92 17.16 -5.98
N GLN A 2 -11.43 17.19 -4.74
CA GLN A 2 -10.22 16.45 -4.35
C GLN A 2 -10.61 15.19 -3.59
N LYS A 3 -10.73 14.05 -4.30
CA LYS A 3 -10.87 12.73 -3.69
C LYS A 3 -9.52 11.98 -3.63
N ASN A 4 -8.39 12.68 -3.68
CA ASN A 4 -7.06 12.05 -3.76
C ASN A 4 -6.12 12.60 -2.69
N ASN A 5 -5.77 11.81 -1.67
CA ASN A 5 -4.46 12.06 -1.05
C ASN A 5 -3.85 10.92 -0.24
N ARG A 6 -4.64 10.12 0.50
CA ARG A 6 -4.09 9.07 1.38
C ARG A 6 -4.14 7.67 0.79
N GLN A 7 -5.29 7.25 0.27
CA GLN A 7 -5.42 5.94 -0.37
C GLN A 7 -4.53 5.81 -1.61
N ASP A 8 -4.54 6.82 -2.48
CA ASP A 8 -3.68 6.83 -3.67
C ASP A 8 -2.19 6.81 -3.32
N ARG A 9 -1.80 7.54 -2.27
CA ARG A 9 -0.42 7.54 -1.76
C ARG A 9 -0.02 6.16 -1.26
N LEU A 10 -0.89 5.51 -0.48
CA LEU A 10 -0.70 4.13 -0.03
C LEU A 10 -0.58 3.17 -1.21
N PHE A 11 -1.46 3.26 -2.19
CA PHE A 11 -1.49 2.33 -3.31
C PHE A 11 -0.31 2.54 -4.27
N ASN A 12 0.08 3.78 -4.54
CA ASN A 12 1.28 4.09 -5.33
C ASN A 12 2.55 3.56 -4.64
N ALA A 13 2.71 3.81 -3.34
CA ALA A 13 3.87 3.34 -2.57
C ALA A 13 3.92 1.81 -2.48
N ALA A 14 2.79 1.18 -2.15
CA ALA A 14 2.70 -0.27 -2.09
C ALA A 14 2.95 -0.91 -3.47
N PHE A 15 2.41 -0.33 -4.55
CA PHE A 15 2.68 -0.77 -5.91
C PHE A 15 4.18 -0.74 -6.24
N LYS A 16 4.86 0.37 -5.95
CA LYS A 16 6.31 0.50 -6.14
C LYS A 16 7.09 -0.56 -5.35
N LEU A 17 6.76 -0.77 -4.09
CA LEU A 17 7.42 -1.78 -3.25
C LEU A 17 7.20 -3.21 -3.80
N PHE A 18 5.98 -3.56 -4.19
CA PHE A 18 5.66 -4.88 -4.75
C PHE A 18 6.22 -5.10 -6.16
N LEU A 19 6.51 -4.02 -6.91
CA LEU A 19 7.15 -4.11 -8.22
C LEU A 19 8.67 -4.34 -8.09
N LEU A 20 9.30 -3.68 -7.12
CA LEU A 20 10.75 -3.76 -6.89
C LEU A 20 11.16 -4.99 -6.07
N HIS A 21 10.25 -5.51 -5.25
CA HIS A 21 10.51 -6.63 -4.35
C HIS A 21 9.39 -7.67 -4.45
N GLN A 22 9.74 -8.95 -4.34
CA GLN A 22 8.74 -10.01 -4.23
C GLN A 22 7.83 -9.76 -3.02
N TYR A 23 6.55 -10.13 -3.11
CA TYR A 23 5.55 -9.92 -2.05
C TYR A 23 6.01 -10.33 -0.63
N LYS A 24 6.76 -11.44 -0.52
CA LYS A 24 7.29 -11.93 0.77
C LYS A 24 8.36 -11.00 1.37
N GLY A 25 9.12 -10.29 0.53
CA GLY A 25 10.18 -9.36 0.94
C GLY A 25 9.68 -7.98 1.38
N VAL A 26 8.41 -7.65 1.13
CA VAL A 26 7.81 -6.38 1.58
C VAL A 26 7.19 -6.57 2.96
N THR A 27 7.61 -5.79 3.95
CA THR A 27 7.02 -5.77 5.29
C THR A 27 6.04 -4.61 5.46
N LEU A 28 5.19 -4.68 6.50
CA LEU A 28 4.35 -3.53 6.86
C LEU A 28 5.18 -2.31 7.25
N THR A 29 6.34 -2.52 7.87
CA THR A 29 7.26 -1.44 8.23
C THR A 29 7.83 -0.74 7.00
N ASP A 30 8.11 -1.46 5.91
CA ASP A 30 8.57 -0.84 4.66
C ASP A 30 7.46 0.03 4.05
N ILE A 31 6.22 -0.43 4.11
CA ILE A 31 5.06 0.34 3.64
C ILE A 31 4.84 1.58 4.51
N GLU A 32 4.96 1.48 5.84
CA GLU A 32 4.89 2.63 6.75
C GLU A 32 5.96 3.67 6.41
N LYS A 33 7.21 3.23 6.15
CA LYS A 33 8.32 4.12 5.77
C LYS A 33 8.10 4.79 4.42
N GLU A 34 7.72 4.03 3.39
CA GLU A 34 7.52 4.58 2.03
C GLU A 34 6.31 5.53 1.96
N THR A 35 5.26 5.26 2.75
CA THR A 35 4.04 6.09 2.75
C THR A 35 4.06 7.25 3.73
N GLY A 36 4.88 7.16 4.77
CA GLY A 36 4.81 8.01 5.96
C GLY A 36 3.53 7.81 6.80
N MET A 37 2.79 6.73 6.56
CA MET A 37 1.53 6.44 7.26
C MET A 37 1.77 5.51 8.44
N THR A 38 0.98 5.69 9.51
CA THR A 38 0.95 4.73 10.61
C THR A 38 0.27 3.43 10.17
N ARG A 39 0.61 2.32 10.84
CA ARG A 39 -0.05 1.03 10.63
C ARG A 39 -1.58 1.10 10.69
N GLY A 40 -2.15 1.86 11.61
CA GLY A 40 -3.60 2.04 11.73
C GLY A 40 -4.21 2.74 10.50
N ALA A 41 -3.54 3.75 9.95
CA ALA A 41 -3.98 4.43 8.74
C ALA A 41 -3.87 3.53 7.50
N ILE A 42 -2.85 2.66 7.44
CA ILE A 42 -2.75 1.63 6.39
C ILE A 42 -3.91 0.64 6.51
N PHE A 43 -4.17 0.15 7.73
CA PHE A 43 -5.20 -0.84 7.96
C PHE A 43 -6.64 -0.32 7.80
N TYR A 44 -6.84 0.99 7.90
CA TYR A 44 -8.08 1.63 7.49
C TYR A 44 -8.40 1.38 6.00
N HIS A 45 -7.38 1.30 5.15
CA HIS A 45 -7.54 1.08 3.71
C HIS A 45 -7.42 -0.40 3.30
N ALA A 46 -6.74 -1.23 4.08
CA ALA A 46 -6.51 -2.65 3.77
C ALA A 46 -6.58 -3.53 5.03
N LYS A 47 -7.24 -4.68 4.98
CA LYS A 47 -7.40 -5.54 6.17
C LYS A 47 -6.08 -6.17 6.64
N ASN A 48 -5.17 -6.44 5.71
CA ASN A 48 -3.85 -7.01 5.95
C ASN A 48 -2.95 -6.76 4.71
N LYS A 49 -1.70 -7.23 4.73
CA LYS A 49 -0.76 -7.08 3.60
C LYS A 49 -1.27 -7.73 2.31
N GLU A 50 -1.95 -8.86 2.41
CA GLU A 50 -2.49 -9.58 1.25
C GLU A 50 -3.65 -8.81 0.61
N ASP A 51 -4.58 -8.28 1.40
CA ASP A 51 -5.67 -7.43 0.93
C ASP A 51 -5.13 -6.15 0.27
N LEU A 52 -4.08 -5.54 0.84
CA LEU A 52 -3.42 -4.40 0.21
C LEU A 52 -2.83 -4.78 -1.15
N TYR A 53 -2.10 -5.89 -1.23
CA TYR A 53 -1.55 -6.39 -2.48
C TYR A 53 -2.64 -6.64 -3.52
N ARG A 54 -3.71 -7.35 -3.17
CA ARG A 54 -4.84 -7.63 -4.07
C ARG A 54 -5.51 -6.34 -4.56
N LYS A 55 -5.70 -5.36 -3.68
CA LYS A 55 -6.28 -4.04 -4.03
C LYS A 55 -5.38 -3.24 -4.96
N VAL A 56 -4.06 -3.28 -4.73
CA VAL A 56 -3.07 -2.67 -5.61
C VAL A 56 -3.10 -3.35 -6.97
N VAL A 57 -3.04 -4.67 -7.03
CA VAL A 57 -3.10 -5.42 -8.30
C VAL A 57 -4.38 -5.08 -9.07
N LYS A 58 -5.55 -5.14 -8.42
CA LYS A 58 -6.84 -4.77 -9.01
C LYS A 58 -6.91 -3.33 -9.53
N ARG A 59 -6.06 -2.42 -9.05
CA ARG A 59 -6.06 -1.02 -9.49
C ARG A 59 -5.25 -0.80 -10.76
N TYR A 60 -4.15 -1.53 -10.94
CA TYR A 60 -3.21 -1.32 -12.06
C TYR A 60 -3.29 -2.40 -13.15
N TRP A 61 -4.03 -3.48 -12.89
CA TRP A 61 -4.38 -4.54 -13.85
C TRP A 61 -5.89 -4.73 -13.87
#